data_AF-A0A919S705-F1
#
_entry.id   AF-A0A919S705-F1
#
_cell.length_a   1.000
_cell.length_b   1.000
_cell.length_c   1.000
_cell.angle_alpha   90.00
_cell.angle_beta   90.00
_cell.angle_gamma   90.00
#
_symmetry.space_group_name_H-M   'P 1'
#
loop_
_entity.id
_entity.type
_entity.pdbx_description
1 polymer ?
#
loop_
_entity_poly.entity_id
_entity_poly.type
_entity_poly.pdbx_seq_one_letter_code
_entity_poly.pdbx_strand_id
1 'polypeptide(L)' 'MPLVRVQLASDRTTARKVLALHQADKVHRPSREAARAQVWRLGRTPAGEPVFVGVSDGEPVRLLYDVEVYPDTA' A
#
# COMPACT_ATOMS: atom_id res chain seq x y z
N MET A 1 9.89 -12.80 -5.42
CA MET A 1 8.93 -12.99 -4.31
C MET A 1 7.53 -12.67 -4.82
N PRO A 2 6.46 -13.36 -4.39
CA PRO A 2 5.10 -13.02 -4.79
C PRO A 2 4.73 -11.60 -4.33
N LEU A 3 4.00 -10.86 -5.19
CA LEU A 3 3.50 -9.52 -4.91
C LEU A 3 2.02 -9.59 -4.53
N VAL A 4 1.67 -8.92 -3.43
CA VAL A 4 0.28 -8.76 -2.98
C VAL A 4 -0.10 -7.29 -3.08
N ARG A 5 -1.16 -7.01 -3.83
CA ARG A 5 -1.77 -5.69 -3.90
C ARG A 5 -2.73 -5.48 -2.73
N VAL A 6 -2.43 -4.53 -1.86
CA VAL A 6 -3.29 -4.11 -0.76
C VAL A 6 -3.97 -2.79 -1.08
N GLN A 7 -5.20 -2.64 -0.60
CA GLN A 7 -5.99 -1.43 -0.74
C GLN A 7 -6.28 -0.84 0.64
N LEU A 8 -5.90 0.42 0.83
CA LEU A 8 -6.13 1.13 2.09
C LEU A 8 -7.20 2.19 1.87
N ALA A 9 -8.30 2.11 2.62
CA ALA A 9 -9.28 3.18 2.64
C ALA A 9 -8.62 4.49 3.07
N SER A 10 -8.89 5.57 2.33
CA SER A 10 -8.33 6.89 2.60
C SER A 10 -9.33 7.97 2.20
N ASP A 11 -9.05 9.21 2.57
CA ASP A 11 -9.81 10.36 2.11
C ASP A 11 -9.14 11.01 0.89
N ARG A 12 -9.89 11.85 0.15
CA ARG A 12 -9.37 12.53 -1.04
C ARG A 12 -8.15 13.41 -0.72
N THR A 13 -8.12 14.01 0.46
CA THR A 13 -7.03 14.89 0.90
C THR A 13 -5.73 14.13 1.09
N THR A 14 -5.77 13.00 1.79
CA THR A 14 -4.62 12.11 2.02
C THR A 14 -4.20 11.45 0.72
N ALA A 15 -5.14 11.00 -0.11
CA ALA A 15 -4.85 10.44 -1.42
C ALA A 15 -4.04 11.41 -2.30
N ARG A 16 -4.47 12.67 -2.39
CA ARG A 16 -3.73 13.72 -3.10
C ARG A 16 -2.35 13.97 -2.49
N LYS A 17 -2.23 14.00 -1.16
CA LYS A 17 -0.95 14.20 -0.47
C LYS A 17 0.03 13.05 -0.74
N VAL A 18 -0.43 11.81 -0.65
CA VAL A 18 0.39 10.62 -0.92
C VAL A 18 0.85 10.60 -2.38
N LEU A 19 -0.06 10.92 -3.31
CA LEU A 19 0.26 11.02 -4.73
C LEU A 19 1.31 12.12 -5.01
N ALA A 20 1.14 13.30 -4.43
CA ALA A 20 2.09 14.40 -4.57
C ALA A 20 3.47 14.06 -3.97
N LEU A 21 3.51 13.34 -2.84
CA LEU A 21 4.76 12.84 -2.27
C LEU A 21 5.42 11.84 -3.21
N HIS A 22 4.66 10.89 -3.76
CA HIS A 22 5.19 9.90 -4.70
C HIS A 22 5.78 10.55 -5.96
N GLN A 23 5.11 11.56 -6.52
CA GLN A 23 5.62 12.33 -7.66
C GLN A 23 6.92 13.10 -7.34
N ALA A 24 7.13 13.44 -6.07
CA ALA A 24 8.36 14.08 -5.59
C ALA A 24 9.44 13.07 -5.15
N ASP A 25 9.29 11.79 -5.51
CA ASP A 25 10.12 10.66 -5.06
C ASP A 25 10.22 10.55 -3.53
N LYS A 26 9.16 10.98 -2.85
CA LYS A 26 8.99 10.94 -1.40
C LYS A 26 7.93 9.94 -1.02
N VAL A 27 7.99 9.55 0.24
CA VAL A 27 7.20 8.44 0.76
C VAL A 27 6.36 8.90 1.94
N HIS A 28 5.06 8.57 1.92
CA HIS A 28 4.19 8.76 3.06
C HIS A 28 4.31 7.57 4.04
N ARG A 29 5.20 7.69 5.03
CA ARG A 29 5.48 6.62 6.01
C ARG A 29 4.22 6.03 6.67
N PRO A 30 3.23 6.82 7.13
CA PRO A 30 2.03 6.26 7.75
C PRO A 30 1.24 5.32 6.83
N SER A 31 1.17 5.65 5.54
CA SER A 31 0.47 4.80 4.57
C SER A 31 1.23 3.51 4.25
N ARG A 32 2.56 3.53 4.28
CA ARG A 32 3.38 2.31 4.14
C ARG A 32 3.23 1.37 5.32
N GLU A 33 3.28 1.89 6.54
CA GLU A 33 3.03 1.08 7.73
C GLU A 33 1.63 0.47 7.71
N ALA A 34 0.62 1.24 7.28
CA ALA A 34 -0.74 0.74 7.10
C ALA A 34 -0.82 -0.37 6.02
N ALA A 35 -0.06 -0.25 4.93
CA ALA A 35 0.01 -1.28 3.90
C ALA A 35 0.64 -2.58 4.45
N ARG A 36 1.73 -2.47 5.22
CA ARG A 36 2.37 -3.60 5.90
C ARG A 36 1.43 -4.28 6.88
N ALA A 37 0.71 -3.50 7.69
CA ALA A 37 -0.30 -4.02 8.61
C ALA A 37 -1.46 -4.72 7.87
N GLN A 38 -1.85 -4.23 6.69
CA GLN A 38 -2.88 -4.88 5.88
C GLN A 38 -2.42 -6.25 5.36
N VAL A 39 -1.16 -6.39 4.95
CA VAL A 39 -0.58 -7.69 4.54
C VAL A 39 -0.65 -8.70 5.69
N TRP A 40 -0.29 -8.28 6.90
CA TRP A 40 -0.43 -9.13 8.10
C TRP A 40 -1.89 -9.55 8.35
N ARG A 41 -2.86 -8.64 8.18
CA ARG A 41 -4.29 -8.96 8.29
C ARG A 41 -4.77 -9.95 7.24
N LEU A 42 -4.10 -10.04 6.08
CA LEU A 42 -4.37 -11.02 5.04
C LEU A 42 -3.72 -12.38 5.33
N GLY A 43 -3.05 -12.56 6.47
CA GLY A 43 -2.36 -13.80 6.82
C GLY A 43 -1.07 -14.02 6.02
N ARG A 44 -0.49 -12.95 5.47
CA ARG A 44 0.76 -12.99 4.69
C ARG A 44 1.89 -12.31 5.46
N THR A 45 3.11 -12.75 5.22
CA THR A 45 4.32 -12.15 5.81
C THR A 45 4.95 -11.20 4.80
N PRO A 46 5.01 -9.88 5.06
CA PRO A 46 5.69 -8.94 4.17
C PRO A 46 7.20 -9.25 4.12
N ALA A 47 7.71 -9.44 2.92
CA ALA A 47 9.12 -9.71 2.61
C ALA A 47 9.88 -8.46 2.15
N GLY A 48 9.17 -7.41 1.72
CA GLY A 48 9.77 -6.18 1.21
C GLY A 48 9.01 -4.92 1.65
N GLU A 49 9.49 -3.77 1.17
CA GLU A 49 8.86 -2.50 1.46
C GLU A 49 7.63 -2.26 0.56
N PRO A 50 6.51 -1.76 1.10
CA PRO A 50 5.34 -1.44 0.30
C PRO A 50 5.64 -0.34 -0.72
N VAL A 51 5.33 -0.63 -1.98
CA VAL A 51 5.46 0.30 -3.12
C VAL A 51 4.10 0.89 -3.43
N PHE A 52 4.00 2.22 -3.40
CA PHE A 52 2.77 2.90 -3.79
C PHE A 52 2.60 2.81 -5.30
N VAL A 53 1.44 2.32 -5.75
CA VAL A 53 1.16 2.13 -7.19
C VAL A 53 0.05 3.04 -7.71
N GLY A 54 -0.69 3.70 -6.82
CA GLY A 54 -1.69 4.68 -7.24
C GLY A 54 -2.86 4.81 -6.28
N VAL A 55 -3.91 5.48 -6.78
CA VAL A 55 -5.18 5.67 -6.08
C VAL A 55 -6.31 5.05 -6.89
N SER A 56 -7.32 4.51 -6.23
CA SER A 56 -8.55 4.07 -6.91
C SER A 56 -9.46 5.25 -7.21
N ASP A 57 -10.19 5.20 -8.32
CA ASP A 57 -11.19 6.22 -8.70
C ASP A 57 -12.54 6.10 -7.97
N GLY A 58 -12.71 5.07 -7.12
CA GLY A 58 -13.95 4.84 -6.35
C GLY A 58 -14.14 5.77 -5.14
N GLU A 59 -15.38 5.82 -4.62
CA GLU A 59 -15.74 6.49 -3.37
C GLU A 59 -16.15 5.42 -2.32
N PRO A 60 -15.42 5.28 -1.19
CA PRO A 60 -14.26 6.07 -0.76
C PRO A 60 -12.99 5.74 -1.57
N VAL A 61 -12.13 6.75 -1.71
CA VAL A 61 -10.84 6.59 -2.39
C VAL A 61 -9.94 5.61 -1.64
N ARG A 62 -9.15 4.82 -2.37
CA ARG A 62 -8.24 3.84 -1.80
C ARG A 62 -6.83 4.07 -2.30
N LEU A 63 -5.86 3.98 -1.40
CA LEU A 63 -4.45 3.93 -1.76
C LEU A 63 -4.11 2.48 -2.13
N LEU A 64 -3.45 2.32 -3.26
CA LEU A 64 -3.00 1.03 -3.76
C LEU A 64 -1.51 0.88 -3.46
N TYR A 65 -1.15 -0.23 -2.82
CA TYR A 65 0.23 -0.59 -2.55
C TYR A 65 0.49 -2.03 -3.00
N ASP A 66 1.63 -2.24 -3.64
CA ASP A 66 2.17 -3.58 -3.89
C ASP A 66 3.21 -3.89 -2.82
N VAL A 67 3.08 -5.05 -2.20
CA VAL A 67 4.00 -5.51 -1.16
C VAL A 67 4.50 -6.89 -1.53
N GLU A 68 5.82 -7.06 -1.54
CA GLU A 68 6.41 -8.39 -1.64
C GLU A 68 6.09 -9.18 -0.38
N VAL A 69 5.65 -10.42 -0.53
CA VAL A 69 5.38 -11.33 0.59
C VAL A 69 6.21 -12.59 0.44
N TYR A 70 6.46 -13.27 1.56
CA TYR A 70 7.01 -14.61 1.51
C TYR A 70 5.99 -15.56 0.87
N PRO A 71 6.43 -16.50 0.02
CA PRO A 71 5.55 -17.56 -0.45
C PRO A 71 5.10 -18.42 0.74
N ASP A 72 3.86 -18.89 0.70
CA ASP A 72 3.43 -19.93 1.63
C ASP A 72 4.31 -21.16 1.38
N THR A 73 5.04 -21.60 2.39
CA THR A 73 5.64 -22.92 2.39
C THR A 73 4.51 -23.94 2.48
N ALA A 74 4.25 -24.62 1.35
CA ALA A 74 3.37 -25.79 1.29
C ALA A 74 3.94 -26.96 2.11
#